data_AF-A0A9Y1FP64-F1
#
_entry.id   AF-A0A9Y1FP64-F1
#
_cell.length_a   1.000
_cell.length_b   1.000
_cell.length_c   1.000
_cell.angle_alpha   90.00
_cell.angle_beta   90.00
_cell.angle_gamma   90.00
#
_symmetry.space_group_name_H-M   'P 1'
#
loop_
_entity.id
_entity.type
_entity.pdbx_description
1 polymer ?
#
loop_
_entity_poly.entity_id
_entity_poly.type
_entity_poly.pdbx_seq_one_letter_code
_entity_poly.pdbx_strand_id
1 'polypeptide(L)'
;MSLNSRIPKFYSFSQEERRNIIASMFNFNEQDLKYLQDQEINDSVFEVMIENTIGKIPFPIGIATNFKINGKDYLIPMVIEESSVVAAASHAAKIARKKGGFTAEYSGSIVIGQIQLLTSEPFEAVKQIISSNKKKIIEIANSTNEFLVKLGGGAKDIEIRRVKGDLREYFILHLIVDTKDAMGANAVNTMLEKLQPFIESIVDCKVLLRILSNYAIKRIVKVKATFDKELLGGDEVVENILFAYDFAKHDVFRAVTHNKGIMNGITAVMLATGNDTRAIEAGAHAYASKDGNYSSLSKFEKDENGDLVGYLELPLSVGIVGGAIHVHPTYKTLLKILNVSTAEELAIVAGSVGLAQNLAAIRALASEGIQAGHMSLHARNLAVSIGAKGEEMEKVASKLIELKEITYDKALEILKKIRK
;
A
#
# COMPACT_ATOMS: atom_id res chain seq x y z
N MET A 1 -24.54 -1.78 15.25
CA MET A 1 -24.42 -3.00 14.43
C MET A 1 -23.00 -3.11 13.92
N SER A 2 -22.43 -4.31 13.82
CA SER A 2 -21.14 -4.50 13.17
C SER A 2 -21.24 -4.12 11.68
N LEU A 3 -20.24 -3.40 11.16
CA LEU A 3 -20.16 -3.04 9.74
C LEU A 3 -20.30 -4.29 8.87
N ASN A 4 -20.99 -4.20 7.73
CA ASN A 4 -21.00 -5.23 6.69
C ASN A 4 -20.46 -4.61 5.41
N SER A 5 -19.32 -5.09 4.91
CA SER A 5 -18.67 -4.51 3.74
C SER A 5 -19.29 -4.94 2.41
N ARG A 6 -20.31 -5.81 2.43
CA ARG A 6 -21.09 -6.17 1.24
C ARG A 6 -22.14 -5.10 0.98
N ILE A 7 -21.98 -4.37 -0.13
CA ILE A 7 -22.98 -3.43 -0.62
C ILE A 7 -23.47 -3.93 -1.99
N PRO A 8 -24.66 -4.54 -2.06
CA PRO A 8 -25.19 -5.10 -3.31
C PRO A 8 -25.23 -4.04 -4.40
N LYS A 9 -24.70 -4.40 -5.59
CA LYS A 9 -24.70 -3.55 -6.79
C LYS A 9 -24.14 -2.13 -6.56
N PHE A 10 -23.16 -1.97 -5.65
CA PHE A 10 -22.57 -0.65 -5.37
C PHE A 10 -22.09 0.10 -6.62
N TYR A 11 -21.55 -0.64 -7.60
CA TYR A 11 -21.08 -0.12 -8.89
C TYR A 11 -22.20 0.39 -9.81
N SER A 12 -23.48 0.08 -9.56
CA SER A 12 -24.60 0.58 -10.37
C SER A 12 -25.18 1.90 -9.87
N PHE A 13 -24.90 2.28 -8.62
CA PHE A 13 -25.35 3.56 -8.06
C PHE A 13 -24.59 4.74 -8.68
N SER A 14 -25.22 5.91 -8.69
CA SER A 14 -24.58 7.18 -9.01
C SER A 14 -23.51 7.54 -7.97
N GLN A 15 -22.62 8.48 -8.29
CA GLN A 15 -21.60 8.91 -7.32
C GLN A 15 -22.22 9.52 -6.06
N GLU A 16 -23.33 10.25 -6.19
CA GLU A 16 -24.05 10.85 -5.07
C GLU A 16 -24.68 9.79 -4.16
N GLU A 17 -25.37 8.82 -4.75
CA GLU A 17 -25.95 7.69 -4.01
C GLU A 17 -24.87 6.92 -3.23
N ARG A 18 -23.71 6.64 -3.87
CA ARG A 18 -22.58 6.00 -3.20
C ARG A 18 -22.08 6.83 -2.02
N ARG A 19 -21.92 8.15 -2.17
CA ARG A 19 -21.52 9.04 -1.08
C ARG A 19 -22.53 9.01 0.08
N ASN A 20 -23.83 9.05 -0.22
CA ASN A 20 -24.88 9.04 0.80
C ASN A 20 -24.94 7.72 1.58
N ILE A 21 -24.73 6.58 0.89
CA ILE A 21 -24.61 5.26 1.53
C ILE A 21 -23.42 5.26 2.51
N ILE A 22 -22.24 5.69 2.06
CA ILE A 22 -21.04 5.73 2.91
C ILE A 22 -21.23 6.70 4.09
N ALA A 23 -21.77 7.89 3.83
CA ALA A 23 -22.02 8.89 4.86
C ALA A 23 -22.94 8.37 5.97
N SER A 24 -23.98 7.63 5.60
CA SER A 24 -24.90 7.00 6.55
C SER A 24 -24.24 5.87 7.34
N MET A 25 -23.38 5.08 6.72
CA MET A 25 -22.68 3.96 7.39
C MET A 25 -21.66 4.41 8.43
N PHE A 26 -21.05 5.59 8.24
CA PHE A 26 -19.97 6.10 9.09
C PHE A 26 -20.34 7.38 9.85
N ASN A 27 -21.61 7.76 9.88
CA ASN A 27 -22.11 8.98 10.54
C ASN A 27 -21.28 10.22 10.14
N PHE A 28 -21.22 10.47 8.84
CA PHE A 28 -20.55 11.65 8.31
C PHE A 28 -21.34 12.91 8.63
N ASN A 29 -20.62 13.99 8.95
CA ASN A 29 -21.22 15.31 8.95
C ASN A 29 -21.15 15.92 7.54
N GLU A 30 -21.73 17.09 7.36
CA GLU A 30 -21.71 17.80 6.07
C GLU A 30 -20.27 18.08 5.61
N GLN A 31 -19.36 18.38 6.55
CA GLN A 31 -17.97 18.68 6.26
C GLN A 31 -17.21 17.48 5.65
N ASP A 32 -17.43 16.27 6.19
CA ASP A 32 -16.84 15.05 5.67
C ASP A 32 -17.20 14.84 4.18
N LEU A 33 -18.46 15.10 3.82
CA LEU A 33 -18.93 15.02 2.43
C LEU A 33 -18.29 16.07 1.53
N LYS A 34 -18.09 17.30 2.02
CA LYS A 34 -17.41 18.36 1.28
C LYS A 34 -15.94 18.01 1.03
N TYR A 35 -15.24 17.48 2.04
CA TYR A 35 -13.85 17.04 1.90
C TYR A 35 -13.66 15.90 0.89
N LEU A 36 -14.62 14.96 0.79
CA LEU A 36 -14.60 13.92 -0.25
C LEU A 36 -14.80 14.48 -1.67
N GLN A 37 -15.40 15.66 -1.79
CA GLN A 37 -15.66 16.35 -3.04
C GLN A 37 -14.59 17.40 -3.36
N ASP A 38 -13.48 17.43 -2.61
CA ASP A 38 -12.43 18.45 -2.70
C ASP A 38 -12.97 19.89 -2.53
N GLN A 39 -14.03 20.04 -1.73
CA GLN A 39 -14.66 21.31 -1.38
C GLN A 39 -14.22 21.77 0.01
N GLU A 40 -14.12 23.09 0.19
CA GLU A 40 -13.76 23.73 1.46
C GLU A 40 -12.38 23.30 2.00
N ILE A 41 -11.45 22.95 1.11
CA ILE A 41 -10.05 22.71 1.41
C ILE A 41 -9.27 23.96 1.00
N ASN A 42 -8.64 24.64 1.96
CA ASN A 42 -7.84 25.83 1.71
C ASN A 42 -6.53 25.45 1.00
N ASP A 43 -6.12 26.24 0.01
CA ASP A 43 -4.87 26.01 -0.73
C ASP A 43 -3.63 26.05 0.17
N SER A 44 -3.68 26.75 1.30
CA SER A 44 -2.62 26.77 2.32
C SER A 44 -2.28 25.39 2.88
N VAL A 45 -3.21 24.42 2.82
CA VAL A 45 -2.93 23.02 3.14
C VAL A 45 -1.83 22.47 2.24
N PHE A 46 -1.89 22.75 0.93
CA PHE A 46 -0.93 22.24 -0.04
C PHE A 46 0.40 23.00 0.01
N GLU A 47 0.37 24.30 0.31
CA GLU A 47 1.58 25.12 0.53
C GLU A 47 2.42 24.64 1.72
N VAL A 48 1.78 24.08 2.76
CA VAL A 48 2.48 23.49 3.91
C VAL A 48 2.93 22.06 3.62
N MET A 49 2.28 21.37 2.69
CA MET A 49 2.64 19.99 2.35
C MET A 49 3.91 19.89 1.52
N ILE A 50 4.10 20.79 0.54
CA ILE A 50 5.28 20.83 -0.34
C ILE A 50 5.63 22.27 -0.75
N GLU A 51 6.86 22.47 -1.18
CA GLU A 51 7.37 23.75 -1.68
C GLU A 51 6.87 24.07 -3.10
N ASN A 52 6.83 25.36 -3.45
CA ASN A 52 6.53 25.86 -4.81
C ASN A 52 5.20 25.35 -5.39
N THR A 53 4.19 25.14 -4.54
CA THR A 53 2.85 24.73 -4.98
C THR A 53 2.20 25.79 -5.86
N ILE A 54 1.70 25.38 -7.04
CA ILE A 54 0.96 26.25 -7.98
C ILE A 54 -0.45 25.72 -8.29
N GLY A 55 -0.84 24.61 -7.70
CA GLY A 55 -2.10 23.92 -7.95
C GLY A 55 -2.10 22.48 -7.44
N LYS A 56 -3.19 21.76 -7.75
CA LYS A 56 -3.41 20.36 -7.33
C LYS A 56 -4.00 19.53 -8.46
N ILE A 57 -3.73 18.22 -8.44
CA ILE A 57 -4.32 17.25 -9.36
C ILE A 57 -5.30 16.38 -8.59
N PRO A 58 -6.59 16.31 -9.00
CA PRO A 58 -7.54 15.41 -8.37
C PRO A 58 -7.29 13.96 -8.82
N PHE A 59 -7.26 13.04 -7.87
CA PHE A 59 -7.28 11.59 -8.13
C PHE A 59 -8.65 10.98 -7.79
N PRO A 60 -9.14 9.99 -8.55
CA PRO A 60 -10.39 9.31 -8.23
C PRO A 60 -10.32 8.57 -6.90
N ILE A 61 -11.37 8.72 -6.07
CA ILE A 61 -11.58 7.93 -4.85
C ILE A 61 -12.62 6.84 -5.14
N GLY A 62 -12.24 5.58 -4.98
CA GLY A 62 -13.13 4.42 -5.02
C GLY A 62 -13.21 3.71 -3.67
N ILE A 63 -14.27 2.93 -3.45
CA ILE A 63 -14.41 2.06 -2.27
C ILE A 63 -14.40 0.61 -2.74
N ALA A 64 -13.42 -0.15 -2.29
CA ALA A 64 -13.43 -1.59 -2.43
C ALA A 64 -14.30 -2.24 -1.35
N THR A 65 -15.14 -3.18 -1.78
CA THR A 65 -16.18 -3.82 -0.97
C THR A 65 -15.87 -5.29 -0.70
N ASN A 66 -16.65 -5.94 0.15
CA ASN A 66 -16.63 -7.37 0.48
C ASN A 66 -15.47 -7.86 1.36
N PHE A 67 -14.47 -7.02 1.64
CA PHE A 67 -13.35 -7.39 2.49
C PHE A 67 -13.79 -7.76 3.91
N LYS A 68 -13.36 -8.95 4.33
CA LYS A 68 -13.41 -9.44 5.70
C LYS A 68 -12.02 -9.91 6.06
N ILE A 69 -11.40 -9.30 7.07
CA ILE A 69 -10.00 -9.52 7.46
C ILE A 69 -9.99 -9.79 8.95
N ASN A 70 -9.41 -10.91 9.38
CA ASN A 70 -9.40 -11.35 10.78
C ASN A 70 -10.80 -11.32 11.43
N GLY A 71 -11.83 -11.68 10.67
CA GLY A 71 -13.22 -11.69 11.13
C GLY A 71 -13.93 -10.33 11.09
N LYS A 72 -13.22 -9.20 10.89
CA LYS A 72 -13.79 -7.85 10.81
C LYS A 72 -14.01 -7.41 9.36
N ASP A 73 -15.15 -6.77 9.12
CA ASP A 73 -15.53 -6.19 7.82
C ASP A 73 -14.88 -4.81 7.60
N TYR A 74 -14.40 -4.55 6.38
CA TYR A 74 -13.79 -3.27 5.99
C TYR A 74 -14.35 -2.77 4.65
N LEU A 75 -14.70 -1.49 4.59
CA LEU A 75 -14.86 -0.75 3.35
C LEU A 75 -13.56 0.01 3.10
N ILE A 76 -12.88 -0.30 1.99
CA ILE A 76 -11.50 0.12 1.80
C ILE A 76 -11.44 1.25 0.77
N PRO A 77 -11.11 2.49 1.20
CA PRO A 77 -10.88 3.57 0.25
C PRO A 77 -9.60 3.30 -0.55
N MET A 78 -9.67 3.54 -1.85
CA MET A 78 -8.59 3.39 -2.81
C MET A 78 -8.53 4.63 -3.69
N VAL A 79 -7.36 5.26 -3.76
CA VAL A 79 -7.11 6.42 -4.63
C VAL A 79 -6.21 5.97 -5.77
N ILE A 80 -6.74 5.92 -6.99
CA ILE A 80 -6.00 5.46 -8.17
C ILE A 80 -6.67 5.93 -9.47
N GLU A 81 -5.87 6.18 -10.48
CA GLU A 81 -6.28 6.53 -11.84
C GLU A 81 -6.54 5.32 -12.75
N GLU A 82 -5.95 4.17 -12.42
CA GLU A 82 -6.03 2.96 -13.23
C GLU A 82 -7.41 2.29 -13.13
N SER A 83 -7.98 2.01 -14.31
CA SER A 83 -9.28 1.37 -14.44
C SER A 83 -9.28 -0.07 -13.91
N SER A 84 -10.46 -0.54 -13.51
CA SER A 84 -10.71 -1.91 -13.02
C SER A 84 -10.05 -2.29 -11.69
N VAL A 85 -9.03 -1.58 -11.21
CA VAL A 85 -8.29 -1.92 -9.96
C VAL A 85 -9.22 -2.07 -8.75
N VAL A 86 -10.11 -1.10 -8.51
CA VAL A 86 -11.04 -1.15 -7.36
C VAL A 86 -12.08 -2.28 -7.51
N ALA A 87 -12.54 -2.52 -8.75
CA ALA A 87 -13.50 -3.57 -9.05
C ALA A 87 -12.89 -4.97 -8.88
N ALA A 88 -11.67 -5.15 -9.37
CA ALA A 88 -10.86 -6.36 -9.27
C ALA A 88 -10.61 -6.74 -7.80
N ALA A 89 -10.17 -5.79 -6.97
CA ALA A 89 -10.02 -5.98 -5.53
C ALA A 89 -11.35 -6.39 -4.85
N SER A 90 -12.44 -5.70 -5.16
CA SER A 90 -13.78 -6.01 -4.61
C SER A 90 -14.28 -7.41 -5.01
N HIS A 91 -13.97 -7.84 -6.24
CA HIS A 91 -14.35 -9.15 -6.76
C HIS A 91 -13.55 -10.26 -6.08
N ALA A 92 -12.22 -10.15 -6.01
CA ALA A 92 -11.38 -11.12 -5.33
C ALA A 92 -11.74 -11.24 -3.83
N ALA A 93 -12.03 -10.11 -3.16
CA ALA A 93 -12.50 -10.13 -1.78
C ALA A 93 -13.83 -10.87 -1.62
N LYS A 94 -14.76 -10.75 -2.57
CA LYS A 94 -16.02 -11.50 -2.58
C LYS A 94 -15.77 -13.01 -2.67
N ILE A 95 -14.82 -13.45 -3.49
CA ILE A 95 -14.44 -14.86 -3.63
C ILE A 95 -13.86 -15.37 -2.30
N ALA A 96 -12.86 -14.66 -1.74
CA ALA A 96 -12.24 -15.03 -0.46
C ALA A 96 -13.27 -15.11 0.68
N ARG A 97 -14.25 -14.19 0.69
CA ARG A 97 -15.28 -14.12 1.73
C ARG A 97 -16.09 -15.41 1.84
N LYS A 98 -16.31 -16.15 0.75
CA LYS A 98 -17.02 -17.45 0.78
C LYS A 98 -16.28 -18.49 1.64
N LYS A 99 -14.96 -18.36 1.78
CA LYS A 99 -14.09 -19.20 2.62
C LYS A 99 -13.63 -18.50 3.91
N GLY A 100 -14.34 -17.45 4.33
CA GLY A 100 -14.08 -16.74 5.60
C GLY A 100 -13.35 -15.40 5.47
N GLY A 101 -12.80 -15.09 4.30
CA GLY A 101 -12.05 -13.85 4.05
C GLY A 101 -10.54 -14.02 4.18
N PHE A 102 -9.87 -12.98 4.63
CA PHE A 102 -8.42 -12.92 4.80
C PHE A 102 -8.04 -13.12 6.27
N THR A 103 -6.94 -13.81 6.50
CA THR A 103 -6.26 -13.84 7.80
C THR A 103 -4.91 -13.17 7.63
N ALA A 104 -4.56 -12.26 8.53
CA ALA A 104 -3.37 -11.45 8.40
C ALA A 104 -2.74 -11.12 9.76
N GLU A 105 -1.42 -11.02 9.76
CA GLU A 105 -0.63 -10.62 10.93
C GLU A 105 0.45 -9.61 10.53
N TYR A 106 0.95 -8.88 11.51
CA TYR A 106 1.99 -7.89 11.33
C TYR A 106 3.06 -8.04 12.39
N SER A 107 4.33 -7.95 12.01
CA SER A 107 5.46 -8.15 12.94
C SER A 107 5.67 -6.99 13.92
N GLY A 108 4.87 -5.92 13.82
CA GLY A 108 4.93 -4.74 14.67
C GLY A 108 5.52 -3.52 13.99
N SER A 109 5.45 -2.38 14.68
CA SER A 109 5.85 -1.06 14.16
C SER A 109 7.33 -0.72 14.41
N ILE A 110 8.23 -1.65 14.08
CA ILE A 110 9.66 -1.51 14.34
C ILE A 110 10.41 -0.91 13.14
N VAL A 111 10.90 0.32 13.28
CA VAL A 111 11.70 1.02 12.27
C VAL A 111 13.20 0.87 12.58
N ILE A 112 14.01 0.73 11.53
CA ILE A 112 15.47 0.70 11.63
C ILE A 112 16.01 2.09 11.27
N GLY A 113 16.67 2.74 12.23
CA GLY A 113 17.53 3.90 12.01
C GLY A 113 18.97 3.48 11.74
N GLN A 114 19.73 4.21 10.93
CA GLN A 114 21.11 3.89 10.59
C GLN A 114 22.06 5.07 10.86
N ILE A 115 23.14 4.81 11.59
CA ILE A 115 24.27 5.73 11.77
C ILE A 115 25.50 5.10 11.10
N GLN A 116 26.08 5.78 10.11
CA GLN A 116 27.31 5.36 9.45
C GLN A 116 28.53 5.91 10.19
N LEU A 117 29.40 5.01 10.65
CA LEU A 117 30.63 5.33 11.37
C LEU A 117 31.84 5.16 10.44
N LEU A 118 32.61 6.23 10.28
CA LEU A 118 33.90 6.22 9.60
C LEU A 118 35.02 6.22 10.65
N THR A 119 35.67 5.07 10.86
CA THR A 119 36.69 4.92 11.91
C THR A 119 37.82 4.00 11.43
N SER A 120 39.02 4.22 11.96
CA SER A 120 40.16 3.30 11.83
C SER A 120 40.22 2.25 12.94
N GLU A 121 39.33 2.32 13.94
CA GLU A 121 39.27 1.33 15.01
C GLU A 121 38.87 -0.06 14.48
N PRO A 122 39.40 -1.15 15.05
CA PRO A 122 38.93 -2.49 14.74
C PRO A 122 37.46 -2.69 15.12
N PHE A 123 36.68 -3.40 14.31
CA PHE A 123 35.25 -3.58 14.58
C PHE A 123 34.93 -4.15 15.96
N GLU A 124 35.72 -5.10 16.47
CA GLU A 124 35.45 -5.69 17.80
C GLU A 124 35.59 -4.65 18.91
N ALA A 125 36.52 -3.69 18.79
CA ALA A 125 36.64 -2.58 19.73
C ALA A 125 35.39 -1.68 19.68
N VAL A 126 34.99 -1.26 18.48
CA VAL A 126 33.77 -0.45 18.28
C VAL A 126 32.53 -1.17 18.81
N LYS A 127 32.38 -2.46 18.49
CA LYS A 127 31.27 -3.28 18.97
C LYS A 127 31.24 -3.38 20.49
N GLN A 128 32.39 -3.54 21.14
CA GLN A 128 32.49 -3.58 22.60
C GLN A 128 32.11 -2.23 23.23
N ILE A 129 32.60 -1.12 22.68
CA ILE A 129 32.28 0.24 23.14
C ILE A 129 30.76 0.49 23.02
N ILE A 130 30.18 0.23 21.85
CA ILE A 130 28.74 0.41 21.60
C ILE A 130 27.90 -0.48 22.52
N SER A 131 28.28 -1.75 22.68
CA SER A 131 27.56 -2.68 23.55
C SER A 131 27.60 -2.25 25.02
N SER A 132 28.75 -1.77 25.50
CA SER A 132 28.94 -1.29 26.87
C SER A 132 28.12 -0.02 27.14
N ASN A 133 27.87 0.79 26.11
CA ASN A 133 27.10 2.03 26.19
C ASN A 133 25.63 1.89 25.73
N LYS A 134 25.15 0.67 25.43
CA LYS A 134 23.79 0.42 24.88
C LYS A 134 22.68 1.13 25.65
N LYS A 135 22.70 1.03 26.99
CA LYS A 135 21.68 1.68 27.83
C LYS A 135 21.66 3.19 27.65
N LYS A 136 22.85 3.81 27.62
CA LYS A 136 22.97 5.27 27.48
C LYS A 136 22.58 5.74 26.08
N ILE A 137 22.93 4.98 25.04
CA ILE A 137 22.49 5.23 23.66
C ILE A 137 20.96 5.24 23.59
N ILE A 138 20.31 4.20 24.12
CA ILE A 138 18.84 4.10 24.13
C ILE A 138 18.21 5.26 24.91
N GLU A 139 18.78 5.64 26.06
CA GLU A 139 18.31 6.77 26.88
C GLU A 139 18.38 8.10 26.12
N ILE A 140 19.51 8.40 25.45
CA ILE A 140 19.69 9.63 24.67
C ILE A 140 18.73 9.66 23.47
N ALA A 141 18.56 8.54 22.78
CA ALA A 141 17.59 8.45 21.70
C ALA A 141 16.16 8.74 22.22
N ASN A 142 15.76 8.08 23.31
CA ASN A 142 14.43 8.23 23.88
C ASN A 142 14.16 9.61 24.50
N SER A 143 15.19 10.37 24.88
CA SER A 143 15.03 11.74 25.38
C SER A 143 14.52 12.72 24.31
N THR A 144 14.53 12.34 23.03
CA THR A 144 14.05 13.21 21.93
C THR A 144 12.52 13.27 21.83
N ASN A 145 11.81 12.28 22.39
CA ASN A 145 10.36 12.19 22.25
C ASN A 145 9.73 11.46 23.44
N GLU A 146 9.51 12.18 24.53
CA GLU A 146 8.89 11.63 25.73
C GLU A 146 7.48 11.08 25.47
N PHE A 147 6.72 11.68 24.55
CA PHE A 147 5.36 11.24 24.25
C PHE A 147 5.34 9.84 23.65
N LEU A 148 6.21 9.57 22.65
CA LEU A 148 6.35 8.25 22.06
C LEU A 148 6.77 7.20 23.10
N VAL A 149 7.67 7.55 24.01
CA VAL A 149 8.10 6.66 25.10
C VAL A 149 6.96 6.38 26.08
N LYS A 150 6.16 7.40 26.44
CA LYS A 150 4.97 7.26 27.30
C LYS A 150 3.90 6.36 26.67
N LEU A 151 3.78 6.35 25.35
CA LEU A 151 2.94 5.41 24.60
C LEU A 151 3.51 3.99 24.54
N GLY A 152 4.66 3.72 25.19
CA GLY A 152 5.34 2.44 25.17
C GLY A 152 6.16 2.19 23.90
N GLY A 153 6.37 3.22 23.06
CA GLY A 153 7.23 3.19 21.88
C GLY A 153 8.69 3.54 22.21
N GLY A 154 9.39 4.10 21.22
CA GLY A 154 10.77 4.59 21.35
C GLY A 154 11.82 3.56 20.95
N ALA A 155 13.09 3.93 21.09
CA ALA A 155 14.24 3.06 20.87
C ALA A 155 14.19 1.86 21.85
N LYS A 156 14.25 0.65 21.29
CA LYS A 156 14.18 -0.63 21.99
C LYS A 156 15.51 -1.36 22.00
N ASP A 157 16.26 -1.25 20.92
CA ASP A 157 17.52 -1.97 20.77
C ASP A 157 18.49 -1.23 19.85
N ILE A 158 19.72 -1.72 19.79
CA ILE A 158 20.74 -1.34 18.83
C ILE A 158 21.43 -2.59 18.28
N GLU A 159 21.86 -2.52 17.03
CA GLU A 159 22.66 -3.56 16.38
C GLU A 159 23.84 -2.88 15.67
N ILE A 160 25.02 -3.48 15.65
CA ILE A 160 26.14 -2.96 14.85
C ILE A 160 26.58 -4.01 13.85
N ARG A 161 26.78 -3.58 12.60
CA ARG A 161 27.20 -4.46 11.50
C ARG A 161 28.32 -3.86 10.67
N ARG A 162 29.07 -4.73 10.01
CA ARG A 162 30.09 -4.37 9.03
C ARG A 162 29.45 -4.32 7.64
N VAL A 163 29.87 -3.36 6.83
CA VAL A 163 29.55 -3.28 5.41
C VAL A 163 30.85 -3.12 4.65
N LYS A 164 31.15 -4.10 3.79
CA LYS A 164 32.28 -4.01 2.87
C LYS A 164 31.89 -3.10 1.73
N GLY A 165 32.52 -1.93 1.64
CA GLY A 165 32.46 -1.07 0.47
C GLY A 165 33.73 -1.20 -0.38
N ASP A 166 33.66 -0.72 -1.61
CA ASP A 166 34.80 -0.74 -2.53
C ASP A 166 35.90 0.28 -2.13
N LEU A 167 35.49 1.39 -1.50
CA LEU A 167 36.42 2.41 -1.01
C LEU A 167 37.05 2.03 0.33
N ARG A 168 36.25 1.46 1.24
CA ARG A 168 36.65 1.01 2.57
C ARG A 168 35.56 0.18 3.22
N GLU A 169 35.90 -0.45 4.34
CA GLU A 169 34.92 -0.99 5.27
C GLU A 169 34.22 0.14 6.06
N TYR A 170 32.91 -0.04 6.29
CA TYR A 170 32.06 0.85 7.08
C TYR A 170 31.42 0.08 8.23
N PHE A 171 31.24 0.74 9.37
CA PHE A 171 30.43 0.22 10.46
C PHE A 171 29.12 0.97 10.54
N ILE A 172 28.03 0.21 10.61
CA ILE A 172 26.67 0.77 10.64
C ILE A 172 26.05 0.40 11.97
N LEU A 173 25.77 1.42 12.79
CA LEU A 173 24.95 1.28 13.99
C LEU A 173 23.48 1.42 13.61
N HIS A 174 22.72 0.35 13.77
CA HIS A 174 21.27 0.38 13.70
C HIS A 174 20.67 0.75 15.05
N LEU A 175 19.69 1.65 15.03
CA LEU A 175 18.78 1.93 16.14
C LEU A 175 17.43 1.27 15.81
N ILE A 176 16.95 0.42 16.71
CA ILE A 176 15.69 -0.32 16.53
C ILE A 176 14.59 0.40 17.32
N VAL A 177 13.62 1.00 16.63
CA VAL A 177 12.66 1.95 17.21
C VAL A 177 11.23 1.46 17.01
N ASP A 178 10.45 1.36 18.08
CA ASP A 178 9.00 1.16 17.99
C ASP A 178 8.30 2.51 17.81
N THR A 179 7.71 2.73 16.64
CA THR A 179 7.08 4.00 16.27
C THR A 179 5.57 4.00 16.43
N LYS A 180 5.00 2.93 17.01
CA LYS A 180 3.56 2.76 17.23
C LYS A 180 2.76 3.02 15.96
N ASP A 181 1.92 4.05 15.97
CA ASP A 181 0.98 4.35 14.90
C ASP A 181 1.53 5.33 13.84
N ALA A 182 2.78 5.77 14.01
CA ALA A 182 3.47 6.59 13.02
C ALA A 182 4.31 5.72 12.07
N MET A 183 4.46 6.17 10.83
CA MET A 183 5.43 5.62 9.88
C MET A 183 6.85 5.73 10.43
N GLY A 184 7.18 6.85 11.09
CA GLY A 184 8.32 6.96 12.00
C GLY A 184 9.58 7.63 11.46
N ALA A 185 9.63 8.01 10.18
CA ALA A 185 10.83 8.58 9.55
C ALA A 185 11.42 9.77 10.33
N ASN A 186 10.63 10.83 10.57
CA ASN A 186 11.11 12.03 11.26
C ASN A 186 11.54 11.73 12.70
N ALA A 187 10.75 10.93 13.43
CA ALA A 187 11.06 10.57 14.82
C ALA A 187 12.39 9.82 14.92
N VAL A 188 12.63 8.85 14.04
CA VAL A 188 13.88 8.09 14.00
C VAL A 188 15.05 8.97 13.59
N ASN A 189 14.91 9.81 12.56
CA ASN A 189 15.98 10.70 12.12
C ASN A 189 16.42 11.65 13.25
N THR A 190 15.47 12.25 13.98
CA THR A 190 15.77 13.10 15.15
C THR A 190 16.51 12.32 16.24
N MET A 191 16.16 11.06 16.50
CA MET A 191 16.90 10.21 17.43
C MET A 191 18.36 10.01 16.97
N LEU A 192 18.57 9.72 15.69
CA LEU A 192 19.91 9.48 15.13
C LEU A 192 20.77 10.75 15.15
N GLU A 193 20.18 11.91 14.87
CA GLU A 193 20.85 13.21 14.98
C GLU A 193 21.26 13.52 16.42
N LYS A 194 20.38 13.25 17.39
CA LYS A 194 20.69 13.44 18.80
C LYS A 194 21.80 12.52 19.30
N LEU A 195 21.91 11.32 18.74
CA LEU A 195 22.93 10.35 19.10
C LEU A 195 24.33 10.72 18.62
N GLN A 196 24.46 11.47 17.52
CA GLN A 196 25.76 11.73 16.90
C GLN A 196 26.84 12.22 17.89
N PRO A 197 26.63 13.30 18.66
CA PRO A 197 27.69 13.84 19.51
C PRO A 197 28.17 12.83 20.56
N PHE A 198 27.26 11.98 21.05
CA PHE A 198 27.61 10.95 22.02
C PHE A 198 28.41 9.82 21.37
N ILE A 199 28.01 9.36 20.18
CA ILE A 199 28.73 8.31 19.47
C ILE A 199 30.16 8.76 19.12
N GLU A 200 30.35 9.99 18.62
CA GLU A 200 31.67 10.56 18.32
C GLU A 200 32.52 10.80 19.59
N SER A 201 31.89 10.87 20.77
CA SER A 201 32.62 11.01 22.04
C SER A 201 33.13 9.69 22.62
N ILE A 202 32.55 8.55 22.22
CA ILE A 202 32.91 7.23 22.76
C ILE A 202 33.66 6.36 21.75
N VAL A 203 33.52 6.62 20.45
CA VAL A 203 34.28 5.97 19.37
C VAL A 203 35.05 7.05 18.62
N ASP A 204 36.35 6.83 18.37
CA ASP A 204 37.14 7.71 17.49
C ASP A 204 36.67 7.52 16.04
N CYS A 205 35.62 8.25 15.68
CA CYS A 205 34.96 8.13 14.39
C CYS A 205 34.39 9.47 13.92
N LYS A 206 34.14 9.54 12.61
CA LYS A 206 33.26 10.54 12.01
C LYS A 206 31.91 9.90 11.69
N VAL A 207 30.83 10.46 12.21
CA VAL A 207 29.47 10.06 11.85
C VAL A 207 29.06 10.78 10.55
N LEU A 208 28.79 10.02 9.49
CA LEU A 208 28.44 10.59 8.19
C LEU A 208 26.92 10.67 7.97
N LEU A 209 26.26 9.53 7.80
CA LEU A 209 24.82 9.42 7.55
C LEU A 209 24.06 9.05 8.83
N ARG A 210 22.88 9.65 9.01
CA ARG A 210 21.95 9.47 10.13
C ARG A 210 20.54 9.44 9.56
N ILE A 211 20.09 8.28 9.11
CA ILE A 211 18.86 8.17 8.32
C ILE A 211 18.17 6.85 8.59
N LEU A 212 16.84 6.82 8.57
CA LEU A 212 16.10 5.56 8.57
C LEU A 212 16.44 4.67 7.36
N SER A 213 16.18 3.38 7.49
CA SER A 213 16.15 2.44 6.38
C SER A 213 14.71 2.20 5.93
N ASN A 214 14.43 2.39 4.64
CA ASN A 214 13.15 2.00 4.03
C ASN A 214 13.05 0.49 3.77
N TYR A 215 14.15 -0.26 3.91
CA TYR A 215 14.10 -1.72 3.88
C TYR A 215 13.59 -2.26 5.24
N ALA A 216 12.29 -2.09 5.45
CA ALA A 216 11.60 -2.26 6.73
C ALA A 216 11.34 -3.73 7.09
N ILE A 217 12.38 -4.56 7.09
CA ILE A 217 12.30 -6.01 7.35
C ILE A 217 11.80 -6.41 8.74
N LYS A 218 11.64 -5.45 9.66
CA LYS A 218 11.03 -5.63 10.99
C LYS A 218 9.56 -5.18 11.04
N ARG A 219 8.98 -4.81 9.89
CA ARG A 219 7.59 -4.38 9.69
C ARG A 219 6.92 -5.19 8.58
N ILE A 220 6.93 -6.51 8.72
CA ILE A 220 6.41 -7.45 7.73
C ILE A 220 4.92 -7.67 7.98
N VAL A 221 4.11 -7.48 6.94
CA VAL A 221 2.75 -8.02 6.90
C VAL A 221 2.80 -9.42 6.30
N LYS A 222 2.01 -10.33 6.86
CA LYS A 222 1.73 -11.63 6.26
C LYS A 222 0.24 -11.79 6.11
N VAL A 223 -0.20 -12.23 4.93
CA VAL A 223 -1.61 -12.43 4.63
C VAL A 223 -1.82 -13.79 4.01
N LYS A 224 -2.91 -14.44 4.40
CA LYS A 224 -3.43 -15.68 3.83
C LYS A 224 -4.90 -15.51 3.46
N ALA A 225 -5.30 -16.07 2.33
CA ALA A 225 -6.71 -16.25 1.99
C ALA A 225 -6.91 -17.55 1.21
N THR A 226 -8.09 -18.17 1.40
CA THR A 226 -8.54 -19.28 0.57
C THR A 226 -9.61 -18.76 -0.38
N PHE A 227 -9.54 -19.13 -1.64
CA PHE A 227 -10.41 -18.65 -2.70
C PHE A 227 -11.19 -19.82 -3.28
N ASP A 228 -12.51 -19.70 -3.22
CA ASP A 228 -13.43 -20.75 -3.66
C ASP A 228 -13.28 -21.04 -5.15
N LYS A 229 -12.98 -22.30 -5.48
CA LYS A 229 -12.69 -22.73 -6.86
C LYS A 229 -13.86 -22.49 -7.82
N GLU A 230 -15.10 -22.73 -7.38
CA GLU A 230 -16.29 -22.55 -8.21
C GLU A 230 -16.49 -21.07 -8.57
N LEU A 231 -16.26 -20.17 -7.61
CA LEU A 231 -16.30 -18.73 -7.86
C LEU A 231 -15.10 -18.22 -8.67
N LEU A 232 -13.95 -18.92 -8.63
CA LEU A 232 -12.81 -18.60 -9.50
C LEU A 232 -13.10 -18.95 -10.95
N GLY A 233 -13.75 -20.09 -11.20
CA GLY A 233 -14.05 -20.59 -12.55
C GLY A 233 -13.75 -22.09 -12.74
N GLY A 234 -13.64 -22.85 -11.65
CA GLY A 234 -13.40 -24.30 -11.69
C GLY A 234 -11.92 -24.69 -11.59
N ASP A 235 -11.66 -26.00 -11.61
CA ASP A 235 -10.34 -26.58 -11.38
C ASP A 235 -9.30 -26.13 -12.43
N GLU A 236 -9.71 -25.94 -13.70
CA GLU A 236 -8.82 -25.47 -14.77
C GLU A 236 -8.27 -24.06 -14.48
N VAL A 237 -9.11 -23.14 -14.00
CA VAL A 237 -8.67 -21.78 -13.65
C VAL A 237 -7.71 -21.81 -12.47
N VAL A 238 -7.92 -22.70 -11.49
CA VAL A 238 -7.00 -22.89 -10.37
C VAL A 238 -5.63 -23.34 -10.87
N GLU A 239 -5.58 -24.37 -11.73
CA GLU A 239 -4.31 -24.84 -12.31
C GLU A 239 -3.60 -23.76 -13.13
N ASN A 240 -4.34 -23.01 -13.97
CA ASN A 240 -3.76 -21.92 -14.76
C ASN A 240 -3.17 -20.82 -13.86
N ILE A 241 -3.81 -20.51 -12.72
CA ILE A 241 -3.26 -19.56 -11.74
C ILE A 241 -1.96 -20.10 -11.14
N LEU A 242 -1.88 -21.40 -10.83
CA LEU A 242 -0.66 -22.02 -10.31
C LEU A 242 0.49 -21.95 -11.33
N PHE A 243 0.23 -22.25 -12.60
CA PHE A 243 1.24 -22.09 -13.66
C PHE A 243 1.68 -20.63 -13.85
N ALA A 244 0.73 -19.68 -13.81
CA ALA A 244 1.05 -18.26 -13.94
C ALA A 244 1.85 -17.73 -12.74
N TYR A 245 1.58 -18.24 -11.54
CA TYR A 245 2.41 -18.01 -10.34
C TYR A 245 3.80 -18.61 -10.50
N ASP A 246 3.92 -19.86 -10.94
CA ASP A 246 5.20 -20.52 -11.14
C ASP A 246 6.08 -19.77 -12.14
N PHE A 247 5.48 -19.27 -13.22
CA PHE A 247 6.16 -18.38 -14.17
C PHE A 247 6.68 -17.11 -13.47
N ALA A 248 5.85 -16.43 -12.67
CA ALA A 248 6.27 -15.24 -11.93
C ALA A 248 7.34 -15.51 -10.86
N LYS A 249 7.41 -16.73 -10.34
CA LYS A 249 8.42 -17.13 -9.36
C LYS A 249 9.79 -17.31 -10.00
N HIS A 250 9.83 -17.84 -11.23
CA HIS A 250 11.05 -18.26 -11.89
C HIS A 250 11.55 -17.30 -12.99
N ASP A 251 10.75 -16.32 -13.40
CA ASP A 251 11.14 -15.33 -14.42
C ASP A 251 10.99 -13.89 -13.92
N VAL A 252 12.06 -13.10 -14.02
CA VAL A 252 12.10 -11.72 -13.52
C VAL A 252 11.16 -10.78 -14.29
N PHE A 253 11.01 -10.97 -15.61
CA PHE A 253 10.13 -10.12 -16.42
C PHE A 253 8.67 -10.29 -15.98
N ARG A 254 8.27 -11.54 -15.71
CA ARG A 254 6.95 -11.82 -15.14
C ARG A 254 6.83 -11.37 -13.69
N ALA A 255 7.83 -11.63 -12.85
CA ALA A 255 7.83 -11.25 -11.44
C ALA A 255 7.59 -9.74 -11.24
N VAL A 256 8.22 -8.90 -12.05
CA VAL A 256 8.04 -7.44 -11.99
C VAL A 256 6.58 -7.06 -12.25
N THR A 257 5.97 -7.61 -13.31
CA THR A 257 4.57 -7.36 -13.65
C THR A 257 3.61 -7.93 -12.59
N HIS A 258 3.94 -9.10 -12.05
CA HIS A 258 3.18 -9.77 -10.99
C HIS A 258 3.13 -8.92 -9.72
N ASN A 259 4.29 -8.42 -9.29
CA ASN A 259 4.40 -7.56 -8.12
C ASN A 259 3.78 -6.18 -8.37
N LYS A 260 3.90 -5.60 -9.56
CA LYS A 260 3.15 -4.38 -9.94
C LYS A 260 1.64 -4.55 -9.70
N GLY A 261 1.09 -5.73 -10.03
CA GLY A 261 -0.32 -6.06 -9.75
C GLY A 261 -0.67 -6.06 -8.26
N ILE A 262 0.24 -6.53 -7.38
CA ILE A 262 0.08 -6.41 -5.92
C ILE A 262 0.06 -4.91 -5.52
N MET A 263 1.02 -4.15 -6.04
CA MET A 263 1.22 -2.76 -5.67
C MET A 263 0.10 -1.84 -6.17
N ASN A 264 -0.57 -2.15 -7.28
CA ASN A 264 -1.82 -1.47 -7.69
C ASN A 264 -2.84 -1.38 -6.54
N GLY A 265 -2.96 -2.45 -5.76
CA GLY A 265 -3.85 -2.48 -4.60
C GLY A 265 -3.29 -1.70 -3.41
N ILE A 266 -2.06 -2.02 -3.03
CA ILE A 266 -1.40 -1.45 -1.83
C ILE A 266 -1.22 0.06 -2.00
N THR A 267 -0.62 0.50 -3.09
CA THR A 267 -0.32 1.91 -3.38
C THR A 267 -1.61 2.74 -3.43
N ALA A 268 -2.71 2.20 -3.94
CA ALA A 268 -4.00 2.89 -3.92
C ALA A 268 -4.54 3.13 -2.50
N VAL A 269 -4.35 2.17 -1.58
CA VAL A 269 -4.69 2.35 -0.15
C VAL A 269 -3.73 3.33 0.52
N MET A 270 -2.44 3.29 0.18
CA MET A 270 -1.45 4.21 0.74
C MET A 270 -1.74 5.66 0.34
N LEU A 271 -2.07 5.90 -0.93
CA LEU A 271 -2.53 7.22 -1.40
C LEU A 271 -3.80 7.64 -0.67
N ALA A 272 -4.79 6.75 -0.54
CA ALA A 272 -6.04 7.05 0.17
C ALA A 272 -5.86 7.39 1.65
N THR A 273 -4.76 6.96 2.26
CA THR A 273 -4.47 7.14 3.69
C THR A 273 -3.33 8.12 3.96
N GLY A 274 -2.86 8.86 2.94
CA GLY A 274 -1.81 9.86 3.09
C GLY A 274 -0.44 9.28 3.47
N ASN A 275 -0.18 8.01 3.16
CA ASN A 275 1.08 7.32 3.40
C ASN A 275 2.06 7.49 2.24
N ASP A 276 3.36 7.40 2.54
CA ASP A 276 4.43 7.51 1.52
C ASP A 276 4.50 6.26 0.66
N THR A 277 4.01 6.37 -0.59
CA THR A 277 4.01 5.27 -1.54
C THR A 277 5.42 4.83 -1.94
N ARG A 278 6.39 5.75 -2.03
CA ARG A 278 7.75 5.44 -2.48
C ARG A 278 8.48 4.60 -1.44
N ALA A 279 8.28 4.89 -0.15
CA ALA A 279 8.86 4.10 0.94
C ALA A 279 8.34 2.64 0.90
N ILE A 280 7.04 2.48 0.65
CA ILE A 280 6.39 1.17 0.56
C ILE A 280 6.87 0.39 -0.68
N GLU A 281 6.87 1.02 -1.86
CA GLU A 281 7.34 0.41 -3.11
C GLU A 281 8.81 -0.01 -3.02
N ALA A 282 9.69 0.86 -2.52
CA ALA A 282 11.11 0.57 -2.37
C ALA A 282 11.36 -0.63 -1.44
N GLY A 283 10.66 -0.67 -0.30
CA GLY A 283 10.75 -1.77 0.65
C GLY A 283 10.23 -3.09 0.07
N ALA A 284 9.07 -3.08 -0.59
CA ALA A 284 8.45 -4.24 -1.20
C ALA A 284 9.33 -4.83 -2.32
N HIS A 285 9.78 -4.00 -3.25
CA HIS A 285 10.60 -4.46 -4.37
C HIS A 285 12.01 -4.89 -3.95
N ALA A 286 12.62 -4.27 -2.93
CA ALA A 286 13.87 -4.78 -2.35
C ALA A 286 13.67 -6.15 -1.70
N TYR A 287 12.53 -6.35 -1.02
CA TYR A 287 12.20 -7.62 -0.36
C TYR A 287 11.93 -8.76 -1.35
N ALA A 288 11.39 -8.43 -2.52
CA ALA A 288 11.23 -9.39 -3.62
C ALA A 288 12.55 -10.01 -4.10
N SER A 289 13.70 -9.37 -3.77
CA SER A 289 15.05 -9.84 -4.08
C SER A 289 15.82 -10.34 -2.85
N LYS A 290 15.16 -10.58 -1.70
CA LYS A 290 15.84 -10.92 -0.44
C LYS A 290 16.72 -12.17 -0.52
N ASP A 291 16.40 -13.10 -1.41
CA ASP A 291 17.10 -14.37 -1.62
C ASP A 291 18.10 -14.32 -2.79
N GLY A 292 18.46 -13.11 -3.26
CA GLY A 292 19.48 -12.87 -4.28
C GLY A 292 18.94 -12.73 -5.71
N ASN A 293 17.73 -13.22 -5.99
CA ASN A 293 17.02 -13.02 -7.26
C ASN A 293 15.66 -12.38 -7.02
N TYR A 294 15.26 -11.46 -7.90
CA TYR A 294 13.94 -10.83 -7.84
C TYR A 294 12.85 -11.84 -8.22
N SER A 295 11.89 -12.09 -7.33
CA SER A 295 10.81 -13.08 -7.49
C SER A 295 9.44 -12.54 -7.04
N SER A 296 8.42 -13.39 -7.04
CA SER A 296 7.07 -13.06 -6.60
C SER A 296 7.00 -12.79 -5.09
N LEU A 297 6.33 -11.72 -4.68
CA LEU A 297 6.03 -11.43 -3.26
C LEU A 297 4.90 -12.30 -2.69
N SER A 298 4.15 -12.98 -3.56
CA SER A 298 3.05 -13.85 -3.19
C SER A 298 3.39 -15.31 -3.45
N LYS A 299 2.64 -16.22 -2.82
CA LYS A 299 2.66 -17.65 -3.14
C LYS A 299 1.23 -18.14 -3.35
N PHE A 300 1.03 -19.02 -4.33
CA PHE A 300 -0.23 -19.75 -4.49
C PHE A 300 0.00 -21.25 -4.41
N GLU A 301 -0.95 -21.95 -3.80
CA GLU A 301 -1.02 -23.41 -3.73
C GLU A 301 -2.48 -23.86 -3.78
N LYS A 302 -2.70 -25.15 -4.01
CA LYS A 302 -4.02 -25.78 -3.97
C LYS A 302 -4.18 -26.57 -2.69
N ASP A 303 -5.31 -26.43 -2.02
CA ASP A 303 -5.62 -27.22 -0.83
C ASP A 303 -6.21 -28.61 -1.18
N GLU A 304 -6.51 -29.39 -0.15
CA GLU A 304 -7.08 -30.74 -0.27
C GLU A 304 -8.48 -30.76 -0.92
N ASN A 305 -9.21 -29.65 -0.87
CA ASN A 305 -10.55 -29.50 -1.47
C ASN A 305 -10.49 -28.99 -2.92
N GLY A 306 -9.29 -28.69 -3.42
CA GLY A 306 -9.08 -28.09 -4.73
C GLY A 306 -9.29 -26.58 -4.76
N ASP A 307 -9.45 -25.92 -3.61
CA ASP A 307 -9.51 -24.47 -3.54
C ASP A 307 -8.10 -23.87 -3.63
N LEU A 308 -8.02 -22.64 -4.12
CA LEU A 308 -6.76 -21.92 -4.24
C LEU A 308 -6.44 -21.20 -2.92
N VAL A 309 -5.25 -21.43 -2.38
CA VAL A 309 -4.74 -20.74 -1.19
C VAL A 309 -3.65 -19.75 -1.63
N GLY A 310 -3.84 -18.48 -1.32
CA GLY A 310 -2.88 -17.41 -1.58
C GLY A 310 -2.21 -16.92 -0.30
N TYR A 311 -0.94 -16.58 -0.42
CA TYR A 311 -0.12 -15.96 0.63
C TYR A 311 0.55 -14.72 0.09
N LEU A 312 0.75 -13.72 0.95
CA LEU A 312 1.54 -12.53 0.65
C LEU A 312 2.41 -12.20 1.86
N GLU A 313 3.68 -11.90 1.61
CA GLU A 313 4.64 -11.45 2.65
C GLU A 313 5.46 -10.28 2.11
N LEU A 314 5.36 -9.11 2.74
CA LEU A 314 6.20 -7.97 2.38
C LEU A 314 6.37 -6.96 3.54
N PRO A 315 7.42 -6.12 3.52
CA PRO A 315 7.52 -4.95 4.37
C PRO A 315 6.42 -3.93 4.07
N LEU A 316 5.73 -3.45 5.09
CA LEU A 316 4.80 -2.32 5.01
C LEU A 316 5.03 -1.35 6.17
N SER A 317 5.72 -0.25 5.88
CA SER A 317 5.98 0.82 6.85
C SER A 317 4.93 1.92 6.75
N VAL A 318 3.81 1.73 7.44
CA VAL A 318 2.63 2.62 7.38
C VAL A 318 2.41 3.37 8.69
N GLY A 319 1.59 4.42 8.64
CA GLY A 319 1.10 5.13 9.81
C GLY A 319 -0.35 5.60 9.63
N ILE A 320 -1.04 5.80 10.75
CA ILE A 320 -2.36 6.45 10.81
C ILE A 320 -2.29 7.85 11.44
N VAL A 321 -1.09 8.28 11.83
CA VAL A 321 -0.79 9.63 12.33
C VAL A 321 0.48 10.20 11.70
N GLY A 322 0.58 11.53 11.70
CA GLY A 322 1.73 12.27 11.19
C GLY A 322 1.69 12.53 9.68
N GLY A 323 2.65 13.31 9.19
CA GLY A 323 2.75 13.67 7.78
C GLY A 323 1.49 14.33 7.23
N ALA A 324 1.13 13.97 5.99
CA ALA A 324 -0.02 14.55 5.29
C ALA A 324 -1.37 14.28 5.98
N ILE A 325 -1.48 13.21 6.77
CA ILE A 325 -2.70 12.84 7.51
C ILE A 325 -3.10 13.95 8.50
N HIS A 326 -2.13 14.65 9.08
CA HIS A 326 -2.42 15.72 10.03
C HIS A 326 -3.00 16.97 9.37
N VAL A 327 -2.55 17.26 8.15
CA VAL A 327 -2.78 18.54 7.47
C VAL A 327 -3.97 18.47 6.51
N HIS A 328 -4.10 17.41 5.72
CA HIS A 328 -5.14 17.31 4.69
C HIS A 328 -6.40 16.61 5.22
N PRO A 329 -7.56 17.29 5.25
CA PRO A 329 -8.75 16.78 5.93
C PRO A 329 -9.34 15.52 5.26
N THR A 330 -9.27 15.40 3.93
CA THR A 330 -9.76 14.23 3.20
C THR A 330 -9.12 12.92 3.67
N TYR A 331 -7.82 12.88 4.04
CA TYR A 331 -7.21 11.66 4.58
C TYR A 331 -7.84 11.23 5.89
N LYS A 332 -8.24 12.18 6.76
CA LYS A 332 -8.95 11.88 8.01
C LYS A 332 -10.34 11.29 7.72
N THR A 333 -11.06 11.86 6.75
CA THR A 333 -12.36 11.33 6.31
C THR A 333 -12.22 9.93 5.70
N LEU A 334 -11.19 9.66 4.90
CA LEU A 334 -10.94 8.32 4.33
C LEU A 334 -10.52 7.31 5.42
N LEU A 335 -9.70 7.70 6.39
CA LEU A 335 -9.38 6.84 7.55
C LEU A 335 -10.62 6.53 8.40
N LYS A 336 -11.59 7.46 8.50
CA LYS A 336 -12.88 7.23 9.15
C LYS A 336 -13.70 6.15 8.43
N ILE A 337 -13.69 6.11 7.09
CA ILE A 337 -14.30 5.01 6.31
C ILE A 337 -13.57 3.69 6.58
N LEU A 338 -12.24 3.73 6.57
CA LEU A 338 -11.44 2.53 6.76
C LEU A 338 -11.59 1.96 8.18
N ASN A 339 -11.85 2.83 9.16
CA ASN A 339 -12.17 2.49 10.54
C ASN A 339 -11.12 1.58 11.20
N VAL A 340 -9.85 1.94 10.98
CA VAL A 340 -8.66 1.34 11.60
C VAL A 340 -8.27 2.13 12.85
N SER A 341 -7.82 1.43 13.88
CA SER A 341 -7.40 2.02 15.17
C SER A 341 -5.88 2.04 15.34
N THR A 342 -5.13 1.25 14.56
CA THR A 342 -3.67 1.19 14.65
C THR A 342 -3.02 1.13 13.26
N ALA A 343 -1.73 1.48 13.19
CA ALA A 343 -0.94 1.30 11.97
C ALA A 343 -0.79 -0.18 11.58
N GLU A 344 -0.77 -1.07 12.56
CA GLU A 344 -0.82 -2.52 12.33
C GLU A 344 -2.11 -2.92 11.59
N GLU A 345 -3.26 -2.40 12.04
CA GLU A 345 -4.54 -2.68 11.39
C GLU A 345 -4.57 -2.16 9.94
N LEU A 346 -4.00 -0.98 9.69
CA LEU A 346 -3.82 -0.48 8.33
C LEU A 346 -2.91 -1.39 7.49
N ALA A 347 -1.82 -1.91 8.05
CA ALA A 347 -0.88 -2.77 7.33
C ALA A 347 -1.56 -4.09 6.89
N ILE A 348 -2.31 -4.75 7.78
CA ILE A 348 -3.03 -5.98 7.44
C ILE A 348 -4.13 -5.75 6.40
N VAL A 349 -4.80 -4.58 6.45
CA VAL A 349 -5.77 -4.16 5.44
C VAL A 349 -5.10 -4.00 4.08
N ALA A 350 -4.02 -3.22 4.01
CA ALA A 350 -3.29 -2.97 2.78
C ALA A 350 -2.71 -4.26 2.19
N GLY A 351 -2.08 -5.11 3.00
CA GLY A 351 -1.60 -6.42 2.56
C GLY A 351 -2.71 -7.31 2.00
N SER A 352 -3.89 -7.29 2.62
CA SER A 352 -5.05 -8.07 2.14
C SER A 352 -5.56 -7.57 0.79
N VAL A 353 -5.57 -6.25 0.58
CA VAL A 353 -5.85 -5.67 -0.75
C VAL A 353 -4.78 -6.08 -1.76
N GLY A 354 -3.51 -6.08 -1.39
CA GLY A 354 -2.42 -6.54 -2.24
C GLY A 354 -2.61 -7.97 -2.73
N LEU A 355 -2.93 -8.91 -1.82
CA LEU A 355 -3.19 -10.31 -2.17
C LEU A 355 -4.45 -10.45 -3.03
N ALA A 356 -5.52 -9.73 -2.69
CA ALA A 356 -6.75 -9.72 -3.49
C ALA A 356 -6.49 -9.21 -4.92
N GLN A 357 -5.70 -8.15 -5.06
CA GLN A 357 -5.39 -7.57 -6.36
C GLN A 357 -4.52 -8.49 -7.20
N ASN A 358 -3.57 -9.18 -6.56
CA ASN A 358 -2.73 -10.14 -7.23
C ASN A 358 -3.53 -11.32 -7.79
N LEU A 359 -4.43 -11.89 -6.99
CA LEU A 359 -5.34 -12.92 -7.49
C LEU A 359 -6.16 -12.40 -8.68
N ALA A 360 -6.77 -11.22 -8.54
CA ALA A 360 -7.64 -10.69 -9.59
C ALA A 360 -6.89 -10.52 -10.92
N ALA A 361 -5.66 -10.01 -10.87
CA ALA A 361 -4.80 -9.85 -12.04
C ALA A 361 -4.42 -11.19 -12.67
N ILE A 362 -3.99 -12.18 -11.88
CA ILE A 362 -3.59 -13.49 -12.40
C ILE A 362 -4.81 -14.24 -12.96
N ARG A 363 -5.94 -14.23 -12.24
CA ARG A 363 -7.19 -14.84 -12.72
C ARG A 363 -7.60 -14.27 -14.07
N ALA A 364 -7.58 -12.95 -14.23
CA ALA A 364 -7.92 -12.30 -15.50
C ALA A 364 -6.94 -12.63 -16.65
N LEU A 365 -5.72 -13.09 -16.34
CA LEU A 365 -4.77 -13.57 -17.35
C LEU A 365 -4.95 -15.08 -17.62
N ALA A 366 -5.42 -15.82 -16.62
CA ALA A 366 -5.49 -17.29 -16.60
C ALA A 366 -6.83 -17.87 -17.07
N SER A 367 -7.94 -17.12 -17.00
CA SER A 367 -9.28 -17.62 -17.35
C SER A 367 -9.78 -17.13 -18.71
N GLU A 368 -9.77 -15.83 -18.94
CA GLU A 368 -10.29 -15.18 -20.14
C GLU A 368 -9.43 -13.93 -20.32
N GLY A 369 -8.66 -13.83 -21.41
CA GLY A 369 -7.74 -12.71 -21.61
C GLY A 369 -8.40 -11.35 -21.31
N ILE A 370 -7.66 -10.47 -20.62
CA ILE A 370 -8.01 -9.16 -20.00
C ILE A 370 -9.15 -8.33 -20.64
N GLN A 371 -9.39 -8.50 -21.95
CA GLN A 371 -10.22 -7.68 -22.81
C GLN A 371 -11.69 -7.57 -22.32
N ALA A 372 -12.44 -8.66 -22.07
CA ALA A 372 -13.91 -8.55 -21.96
C ALA A 372 -14.43 -7.61 -20.85
N GLY A 373 -13.81 -7.60 -19.65
CA GLY A 373 -14.22 -6.75 -18.53
C GLY A 373 -13.61 -5.34 -18.54
N HIS A 374 -12.35 -5.20 -18.98
CA HIS A 374 -11.67 -3.89 -19.08
C HIS A 374 -12.26 -2.99 -20.16
N MET A 375 -12.82 -3.59 -21.20
CA MET A 375 -13.27 -2.89 -22.40
C MET A 375 -14.39 -1.88 -22.13
N SER A 376 -15.26 -2.12 -21.15
CA SER A 376 -16.34 -1.16 -20.85
C SER A 376 -15.82 0.16 -20.27
N LEU A 377 -14.93 0.11 -19.28
CA LEU A 377 -14.33 1.31 -18.71
C LEU A 377 -13.33 1.96 -19.67
N HIS A 378 -12.55 1.14 -20.39
CA HIS A 378 -11.63 1.62 -21.40
C HIS A 378 -12.33 2.38 -22.52
N ALA A 379 -13.48 1.88 -22.99
CA ALA A 379 -14.31 2.56 -23.97
C ALA A 379 -14.83 3.92 -23.47
N ARG A 380 -15.21 4.01 -22.19
CA ARG A 380 -15.60 5.29 -21.57
C ARG A 380 -14.44 6.28 -21.50
N ASN A 381 -13.26 5.84 -21.06
CA ASN A 381 -12.07 6.69 -21.01
C ASN A 381 -11.67 7.18 -22.40
N LEU A 382 -11.76 6.29 -23.41
CA LEU A 382 -11.51 6.64 -24.79
C LEU A 382 -12.52 7.69 -25.28
N ALA A 383 -13.82 7.51 -24.98
CA ALA A 383 -14.86 8.48 -25.30
C ALA A 383 -14.57 9.86 -24.68
N VAL A 384 -14.11 9.91 -23.43
CA VAL A 384 -13.70 11.16 -22.77
C VAL A 384 -12.50 11.79 -23.48
N SER A 385 -11.48 10.99 -23.82
CA SER A 385 -10.25 11.49 -24.46
C SER A 385 -10.49 12.14 -25.81
N ILE A 386 -11.53 11.73 -26.55
CA ILE A 386 -11.96 12.33 -27.82
C ILE A 386 -12.95 13.49 -27.64
N GLY A 387 -13.20 13.92 -26.41
CA GLY A 387 -14.04 15.08 -26.08
C GLY A 387 -15.55 14.81 -26.06
N ALA A 388 -16.01 13.57 -25.87
CA ALA A 388 -17.42 13.28 -25.59
C ALA A 388 -17.81 13.84 -24.21
N LYS A 389 -18.99 14.44 -24.08
CA LYS A 389 -19.49 15.04 -22.83
C LYS A 389 -20.88 14.52 -22.45
N GLY A 390 -21.15 14.40 -21.15
CA GLY A 390 -22.45 13.96 -20.64
C GLY A 390 -22.89 12.61 -21.21
N GLU A 391 -24.09 12.54 -21.76
CA GLU A 391 -24.66 11.30 -22.34
C GLU A 391 -23.89 10.77 -23.56
N GLU A 392 -23.10 11.62 -24.25
CA GLU A 392 -22.31 11.19 -25.40
C GLU A 392 -21.30 10.11 -25.01
N MET A 393 -20.74 10.20 -23.80
CA MET A 393 -19.74 9.25 -23.30
C MET A 393 -20.31 7.82 -23.24
N GLU A 394 -21.52 7.67 -22.68
CA GLU A 394 -22.18 6.38 -22.56
C GLU A 394 -22.61 5.82 -23.92
N LYS A 395 -23.09 6.68 -24.82
CA LYS A 395 -23.49 6.29 -26.19
C LYS A 395 -22.28 5.81 -27.00
N VAL A 396 -21.16 6.55 -26.97
CA VAL A 396 -19.91 6.16 -27.64
C VAL A 396 -19.38 4.85 -27.04
N ALA A 397 -19.27 4.77 -25.71
CA ALA A 397 -18.72 3.58 -25.05
C ALA A 397 -19.55 2.32 -25.34
N SER A 398 -20.88 2.42 -25.26
CA SER A 398 -21.78 1.30 -25.56
C SER A 398 -21.62 0.80 -27.00
N LYS A 399 -21.49 1.72 -27.96
CA LYS A 399 -21.31 1.39 -29.38
C LYS A 399 -19.95 0.74 -29.66
N LEU A 400 -18.88 1.22 -29.01
CA LEU A 400 -17.54 0.63 -29.11
C LEU A 400 -17.51 -0.81 -28.58
N ILE A 401 -18.21 -1.07 -27.47
CA ILE A 401 -18.34 -2.42 -26.87
C ILE A 401 -19.19 -3.33 -27.79
N GLU A 402 -20.32 -2.83 -28.28
CA GLU A 402 -21.20 -3.55 -29.22
C GLU A 402 -20.44 -4.00 -30.47
N LEU A 403 -19.60 -3.12 -31.02
CA LEU A 403 -18.81 -3.39 -32.22
C LEU A 403 -17.54 -4.21 -31.95
N LYS A 404 -17.14 -4.40 -30.68
CA LYS A 404 -15.85 -4.99 -30.27
C LYS A 404 -14.62 -4.30 -30.89
N GLU A 405 -14.75 -3.04 -31.29
CA GLU A 405 -13.69 -2.22 -31.90
C GLU A 405 -13.43 -0.98 -31.03
N ILE A 406 -12.53 -1.10 -30.06
CA ILE A 406 -12.23 -0.01 -29.10
C ILE A 406 -10.94 0.68 -29.51
N THR A 407 -11.02 1.43 -30.61
CA THR A 407 -9.92 2.20 -31.18
C THR A 407 -10.26 3.69 -31.23
N TYR A 408 -9.24 4.53 -31.16
CA TYR A 408 -9.39 5.99 -31.17
C TYR A 408 -10.16 6.50 -32.39
N ASP A 409 -9.81 6.00 -33.58
CA ASP A 409 -10.46 6.37 -34.84
C ASP A 409 -11.95 5.98 -34.86
N LYS A 410 -12.27 4.80 -34.35
CA LYS A 410 -13.65 4.33 -34.28
C LYS A 410 -14.49 5.15 -33.32
N ALA A 411 -13.90 5.49 -32.16
CA ALA A 411 -14.54 6.35 -31.18
C ALA A 411 -14.86 7.73 -31.78
N LEU A 412 -13.93 8.33 -32.54
CA LEU A 412 -14.15 9.59 -33.25
C LEU A 412 -15.25 9.49 -34.32
N GLU A 413 -15.27 8.40 -35.10
CA GLU A 413 -16.30 8.16 -36.11
C GLU A 413 -17.70 8.11 -35.46
N ILE A 414 -17.82 7.37 -34.36
CA ILE A 414 -19.07 7.21 -33.61
C ILE A 414 -19.50 8.55 -33.00
N LEU A 415 -18.59 9.29 -32.37
CA LEU A 415 -18.90 10.59 -31.78
C LEU A 415 -19.36 11.60 -32.85
N LYS A 416 -18.72 11.63 -34.02
CA LYS A 416 -19.15 12.46 -35.16
C LYS A 416 -20.55 12.09 -35.64
N LYS A 417 -20.90 10.80 -35.63
CA LYS A 417 -22.25 10.31 -35.99
C LYS A 417 -23.30 10.69 -34.94
N ILE A 418 -22.96 10.66 -33.66
CA ILE A 418 -23.87 11.03 -32.56
C ILE A 418 -24.16 12.55 -32.55
N ARG A 419 -23.20 13.37 -32.98
CA ARG A 419 -23.32 14.84 -33.03
C ARG A 419 -23.96 15.39 -34.31
N LYS A 420 -24.24 14.53 -35.29
CA LYS A 420 -25.06 14.87 -36.46
C LYS A 420 -26.51 14.55 -36.16
#